data_AF-A0AAV0RW08-F1
#
_entry.id   AF-A0AAV0RW08-F1
#
_cell.length_a   1.000
_cell.length_b   1.000
_cell.length_c   1.000
_cell.angle_alpha   90.00
_cell.angle_beta   90.00
_cell.angle_gamma   90.00
#
_symmetry.space_group_name_H-M   'P 1'
#
loop_
_entity.id
_entity.type
_entity.pdbx_description
1 polymer ?
#
loop_
_entity_poly.entity_id
_entity_poly.type
_entity_poly.pdbx_seq_one_letter_code
_entity_poly.pdbx_strand_id
1 'polypeptide(L)'
;MLKFKSEPIRILLTMFKVVPLVAGYISESQTLRLRIRGLTGGDVPTSCLRVMIEQRAELNPGGGIPELYNASLIRIVWGWKRTIFVWIALVSFMMELLVAVICCRPVILPRPRLRDVSTPEAHNSSPSNLPKRR
;
A
#
# COMPACT_ATOMS: atom_id res chain seq x y z
N MET A 1 -9.67 -26.47 15.51
CA MET A 1 -9.26 -27.23 16.70
C MET A 1 -8.21 -26.43 17.47
N LEU A 2 -8.31 -26.41 18.81
CA LEU A 2 -7.31 -25.82 19.69
C LEU A 2 -5.98 -26.58 19.54
N LYS A 3 -4.82 -25.89 19.59
CA LYS A 3 -3.54 -26.62 19.51
C LYS A 3 -3.29 -27.29 20.85
N PHE A 4 -3.40 -28.61 20.88
CA PHE A 4 -3.09 -29.40 22.06
C PHE A 4 -1.61 -29.23 22.44
N LYS A 5 -1.35 -29.05 23.73
CA LYS A 5 -0.02 -29.16 24.33
C LYS A 5 -0.08 -30.25 25.37
N SER A 6 0.94 -31.12 25.37
CA SER A 6 1.07 -32.13 26.41
C SER A 6 1.39 -31.46 27.76
N GLU A 7 1.01 -32.12 28.85
CA GLU A 7 1.26 -31.64 30.20
C GLU A 7 2.72 -31.27 30.51
N PRO A 8 3.74 -32.10 30.16
CA PRO A 8 5.13 -31.73 30.44
C PRO A 8 5.58 -30.48 29.69
N ILE A 9 5.11 -30.31 28.46
CA ILE A 9 5.39 -29.11 27.65
C ILE A 9 4.70 -27.88 28.25
N ARG A 10 3.48 -28.04 28.80
CA ARG A 10 2.77 -26.96 29.49
C ARG A 10 3.57 -26.48 30.69
N ILE A 11 4.00 -27.39 31.57
CA ILE A 11 4.77 -27.07 32.77
C ILE A 11 6.08 -26.36 32.42
N LEU A 12 6.84 -26.89 31.45
CA LEU A 12 8.11 -26.29 31.05
C LEU A 12 7.93 -24.87 30.50
N LEU A 13 6.89 -24.66 29.69
CA LEU A 13 6.57 -23.35 29.14
C LEU A 13 6.16 -22.35 30.23
N THR A 14 5.38 -22.81 31.22
CA THR A 14 4.97 -21.98 32.35
C THR A 14 6.20 -21.57 33.17
N MET A 15 7.13 -22.49 33.46
CA MET A 15 8.39 -22.18 34.15
C MET A 15 9.19 -21.09 33.41
N PHE A 16 9.30 -21.20 32.08
CA PHE A 16 10.01 -20.20 31.29
C PHE A 16 9.27 -18.84 31.25
N LYS A 17 7.95 -18.85 31.40
CA LYS A 17 7.11 -17.66 31.40
C LYS A 17 6.82 -17.09 32.80
N VAL A 18 7.27 -17.71 33.88
CA VAL A 18 6.98 -17.28 35.27
C VAL A 18 7.22 -15.79 35.47
N VAL A 19 8.38 -15.28 35.05
CA VAL A 19 8.76 -13.87 35.25
C VAL A 19 7.78 -12.90 34.56
N PRO A 20 7.56 -12.97 33.23
CA PRO A 20 6.61 -12.08 32.57
C PRO A 20 5.13 -12.38 32.89
N LEU A 21 4.81 -13.59 33.35
CA LEU A 21 3.46 -13.98 33.77
C LEU A 21 3.08 -13.31 35.10
N VAL A 22 3.96 -13.37 36.10
CA VAL A 22 3.76 -12.73 37.41
C VAL A 22 3.76 -11.20 37.28
N ALA A 23 4.59 -10.67 36.38
CA ALA A 23 4.61 -9.25 36.06
C ALA A 23 3.39 -8.77 35.24
N GLY A 24 2.49 -9.67 34.82
CA GLY A 24 1.25 -9.32 34.13
C GLY A 24 1.40 -8.96 32.65
N TYR A 25 2.59 -9.11 32.07
CA TYR A 25 2.83 -8.79 30.66
C TYR A 25 2.29 -9.86 29.69
N ILE A 26 2.20 -11.11 30.14
CA ILE A 26 1.82 -12.26 29.31
C ILE A 26 0.74 -13.04 30.04
N SER A 27 -0.25 -13.56 29.31
CA SER A 27 -1.24 -14.50 29.81
C SER A 27 -1.13 -15.86 29.10
N GLU A 28 -1.52 -16.94 29.77
CA GLU A 28 -1.54 -18.29 29.18
C GLU A 28 -2.77 -18.52 28.26
N SER A 29 -3.11 -17.52 27.45
CA SER A 29 -4.22 -17.60 26.50
C SER A 29 -3.75 -18.07 25.12
N GLN A 30 -4.67 -18.67 24.36
CA GLN A 30 -4.40 -19.11 22.99
C GLN A 30 -5.29 -18.37 22.00
N THR A 31 -4.68 -17.56 21.14
CA THR A 31 -5.40 -16.92 20.02
C THR A 31 -5.55 -17.90 18.87
N LEU A 32 -6.79 -18.16 18.45
CA LEU A 32 -7.11 -19.04 17.34
C LEU A 32 -7.63 -18.23 16.16
N ARG A 33 -6.95 -18.34 15.00
CA ARG A 33 -7.37 -17.67 13.76
C ARG A 33 -8.23 -18.62 12.94
N LEU A 34 -9.53 -18.39 12.93
CA LEU A 34 -10.49 -19.11 12.09
C LEU A 34 -10.73 -18.34 10.79
N ARG A 35 -10.65 -19.05 9.66
CA ARG A 35 -11.08 -18.52 8.36
C ARG A 35 -12.45 -19.09 8.03
N ILE A 36 -13.49 -18.27 8.21
CA ILE A 36 -14.84 -18.61 7.77
C ILE A 36 -14.87 -18.47 6.25
N ARG A 37 -14.93 -19.59 5.53
CA ARG A 37 -15.06 -19.64 4.07
C ARG A 37 -16.50 -19.99 3.71
N GLY A 38 -17.00 -19.52 2.58
CA GLY A 38 -18.36 -19.82 2.11
C GLY A 38 -19.45 -18.87 2.64
N LEU A 39 -19.08 -17.85 3.42
CA LEU A 39 -19.99 -16.73 3.69
C LEU A 39 -19.98 -15.78 2.48
N THR A 40 -20.63 -16.19 1.40
CA THR A 40 -20.89 -15.32 0.25
C THR A 40 -21.96 -14.35 0.69
N GLY A 41 -21.57 -13.15 1.13
CA GLY A 41 -22.53 -12.07 1.32
C GLY A 41 -23.26 -11.88 0.00
N GLY A 42 -24.58 -12.11 -0.01
CA GLY A 42 -25.41 -11.77 -1.16
C GLY A 42 -25.29 -10.27 -1.48
N ASP A 43 -25.94 -9.83 -2.54
CA ASP A 43 -25.90 -8.45 -3.05
C ASP A 43 -26.29 -7.39 -1.99
N VAL A 44 -26.92 -7.83 -0.90
CA VAL A 44 -27.28 -7.00 0.25
C VAL A 44 -26.17 -7.03 1.32
N PRO A 45 -25.63 -5.87 1.72
CA PRO A 45 -24.59 -5.80 2.75
C PRO A 45 -25.11 -6.34 4.08
N THR A 46 -24.53 -7.46 4.54
CA THR A 46 -24.86 -8.01 5.84
C THR A 46 -24.26 -7.12 6.94
N SER A 47 -25.13 -6.45 7.69
CA SER A 47 -24.79 -5.51 8.77
C SER A 47 -24.25 -6.22 10.01
N CYS A 48 -24.82 -7.37 10.36
CA CYS A 48 -24.44 -8.15 11.53
C CYS A 48 -24.10 -9.60 11.16
N LEU A 49 -23.00 -10.13 11.72
CA LEU A 49 -22.64 -11.53 11.65
C LEU A 49 -22.83 -12.17 13.02
N ARG A 50 -23.79 -13.08 13.14
CA ARG A 50 -23.95 -13.90 14.35
C ARG A 50 -23.01 -15.11 14.24
N VAL A 51 -21.98 -15.14 15.07
CA VAL A 51 -21.08 -16.29 15.22
C VAL A 51 -21.48 -17.02 16.50
N MET A 52 -21.83 -18.30 16.38
CA MET A 52 -22.15 -19.16 17.52
C MET A 52 -21.08 -20.24 17.63
N ILE A 53 -20.54 -20.42 18.84
CA ILE A 53 -19.55 -21.44 19.13
C ILE A 53 -20.30 -22.59 19.81
N GLU A 54 -20.34 -23.74 19.16
CA GLU A 54 -20.92 -24.94 19.73
C GLU A 54 -19.98 -25.59 20.75
N GLN A 55 -20.56 -26.22 21.77
CA GLN A 55 -19.83 -26.95 22.80
C GLN A 55 -19.14 -28.18 22.18
N ARG A 56 -18.00 -28.60 22.74
CA ARG A 56 -17.27 -29.79 22.27
C ARG A 56 -18.15 -31.04 22.45
N ALA A 57 -18.21 -31.92 21.44
CA ALA A 57 -19.04 -33.13 21.45
C ALA A 57 -18.69 -34.14 22.57
N GLU A 58 -17.49 -34.05 23.17
CA GLU A 58 -17.08 -34.89 24.31
C GLU A 58 -17.61 -34.40 25.66
N LEU A 59 -18.17 -33.20 25.73
CA LEU A 59 -18.56 -32.57 26.98
C LEU A 59 -20.08 -32.72 27.13
N ASN A 60 -20.52 -33.40 28.20
CA ASN A 60 -21.93 -33.67 28.50
C ASN A 60 -22.79 -32.40 28.35
N PRO A 61 -24.07 -32.54 27.93
CA PRO A 61 -24.98 -31.40 27.81
C PRO A 61 -25.10 -30.71 29.19
N GLY A 62 -24.47 -29.55 29.33
CA GLY A 62 -24.34 -28.83 30.61
C GLY A 62 -22.92 -28.53 31.07
N GLY A 63 -21.89 -29.06 30.40
CA GLY A 63 -20.49 -28.75 30.72
C GLY A 63 -20.04 -27.36 30.23
N GLY A 64 -20.76 -26.30 30.59
CA GLY A 64 -20.25 -24.94 30.49
C GLY A 64 -19.94 -24.39 29.08
N ILE A 65 -19.85 -23.06 29.03
CA ILE A 65 -19.48 -22.31 27.83
C ILE A 65 -17.94 -22.30 27.75
N PRO A 66 -17.32 -22.51 26.57
CA PRO A 66 -15.88 -22.40 26.43
C PRO A 66 -15.39 -21.01 26.84
N GLU A 67 -14.32 -20.95 27.65
CA GLU A 67 -13.74 -19.68 28.10
C GLU A 67 -13.20 -18.88 26.90
N LEU A 68 -13.88 -17.78 26.59
CA LEU A 68 -13.52 -16.84 25.52
C LEU A 68 -13.26 -15.46 26.14
N TYR A 69 -11.98 -15.08 26.18
CA TYR A 69 -11.59 -13.79 26.75
C TYR A 69 -11.72 -12.63 25.76
N ASN A 70 -11.50 -12.89 24.46
CA ASN A 70 -11.56 -11.86 23.42
C ASN A 70 -11.83 -12.49 22.05
N ALA A 71 -12.61 -11.79 21.22
CA ALA A 71 -12.85 -12.15 19.83
C ALA A 71 -12.79 -10.89 18.96
N SER A 72 -12.01 -10.96 17.88
CA SER A 72 -11.94 -9.89 16.88
C SER A 72 -12.26 -10.44 15.50
N LEU A 73 -13.12 -9.72 14.78
CA LEU A 73 -13.50 -10.04 13.40
C LEU A 73 -12.84 -9.04 12.47
N ILE A 74 -11.85 -9.51 11.71
CA ILE A 74 -11.21 -8.70 10.67
C ILE A 74 -11.98 -8.98 9.37
N ARG A 75 -12.98 -8.15 9.09
CA ARG A 75 -13.54 -8.07 7.74
C ARG A 75 -12.51 -7.36 6.89
N ILE A 76 -11.85 -8.08 5.97
CA ILE A 76 -11.11 -7.45 4.88
C ILE A 76 -12.15 -6.66 4.08
N VAL A 77 -12.27 -5.38 4.40
CA VAL A 77 -13.27 -4.49 3.83
C VAL A 77 -13.00 -4.42 2.34
N TRP A 78 -14.00 -4.75 1.54
CA TRP A 78 -13.99 -4.69 0.07
C TRP A 78 -13.44 -3.34 -0.46
N GLY A 79 -13.55 -2.29 0.35
CA GLY A 79 -12.96 -0.98 0.13
C GLY A 79 -11.45 -0.98 -0.13
N TRP A 80 -10.67 -1.97 0.33
CA TRP A 80 -9.22 -1.97 0.11
C TRP A 80 -8.86 -2.04 -1.39
N LYS A 81 -9.70 -2.72 -2.19
CA LYS A 81 -9.50 -2.79 -3.65
C LYS A 81 -9.85 -1.47 -4.33
N ARG A 82 -10.89 -0.76 -3.86
CA ARG A 82 -11.25 0.58 -4.38
C ARG A 82 -10.20 1.62 -3.99
N THR A 83 -9.67 1.58 -2.77
CA THR A 83 -8.59 2.48 -2.35
C THR A 83 -7.33 2.23 -3.19
N ILE A 84 -6.95 0.96 -3.41
CA ILE A 84 -5.79 0.64 -4.26
C ILE A 84 -6.00 1.17 -5.69
N PHE A 85 -7.19 1.01 -6.26
CA PHE A 85 -7.49 1.53 -7.59
C PHE A 85 -7.39 3.06 -7.68
N VAL A 86 -7.97 3.78 -6.72
CA VAL A 86 -7.88 5.25 -6.65
C VAL A 86 -6.43 5.70 -6.46
N TRP A 87 -5.66 5.02 -5.61
CA TRP A 87 -4.24 5.31 -5.40
C TRP A 87 -3.41 5.10 -6.67
N ILE A 88 -3.63 4.00 -7.40
CA ILE A 88 -2.94 3.73 -8.66
C ILE A 88 -3.28 4.81 -9.70
N ALA A 89 -4.57 5.13 -9.87
CA ALA A 89 -5.01 6.15 -10.82
C ALA A 89 -4.47 7.55 -10.47
N LEU A 90 -4.40 7.89 -9.19
CA LEU A 90 -3.84 9.16 -8.73
C LEU A 90 -2.35 9.25 -9.05
N VAL A 91 -1.58 8.20 -8.75
CA VAL A 91 -0.14 8.18 -9.05
C VAL A 91 0.12 8.19 -10.55
N SER A 92 -0.64 7.42 -11.35
CA SER A 92 -0.49 7.41 -12.81
C SER A 92 -0.79 8.79 -13.41
N PHE A 93 -1.86 9.45 -12.96
CA PHE A 93 -2.20 10.79 -13.42
C PHE A 93 -1.12 11.82 -13.07
N MET A 94 -0.57 11.75 -11.85
CA MET A 94 0.53 12.65 -11.45
C MET A 94 1.80 12.43 -12.29
N MET A 95 2.11 11.17 -12.65
CA MET A 95 3.24 10.86 -13.53
C MET A 95 3.01 11.35 -14.96
N GLU A 96 1.83 11.16 -15.52
CA GLU A 96 1.46 11.70 -16.84
C GLU A 96 1.53 13.22 -16.87
N LEU A 97 1.01 13.89 -15.84
CA LEU A 97 1.08 15.35 -15.71
C LEU A 97 2.53 15.84 -15.64
N LEU A 98 3.39 15.16 -14.87
CA LEU A 98 4.81 15.49 -14.78
C LEU A 98 5.51 15.35 -16.14
N VAL A 99 5.25 14.25 -16.86
CA VAL A 99 5.79 14.02 -18.21
C VAL A 99 5.29 15.08 -19.18
N ALA A 100 3.99 15.39 -19.18
CA ALA A 100 3.42 16.43 -20.02
C ALA A 100 4.05 17.80 -19.73
N VAL A 101 4.25 18.18 -18.46
CA VAL A 101 4.93 19.42 -18.11
C VAL A 101 6.37 19.42 -18.63
N ILE A 102 7.13 18.34 -18.47
CA ILE A 102 8.51 18.23 -18.95
C ILE A 102 8.58 18.30 -20.49
N CYS A 103 7.67 17.63 -21.19
CA CYS A 103 7.58 17.62 -22.66
C CYS A 103 7.03 18.92 -23.25
N CYS A 104 6.15 19.63 -22.54
CA CYS A 104 5.58 20.90 -22.98
C CYS A 104 6.42 22.12 -22.57
N ARG A 105 7.31 22.02 -21.57
CA ARG A 105 8.29 23.08 -21.24
C ARG A 105 9.17 23.52 -22.43
N PRO A 106 9.72 22.63 -23.28
CA PRO A 106 10.43 23.03 -24.49
C PRO A 106 9.52 23.51 -25.64
N VAL A 107 8.20 23.34 -25.53
CA VAL A 107 7.21 23.74 -26.56
C VAL A 107 6.57 25.10 -26.23
N ILE A 108 6.40 25.43 -24.94
CA ILE A 108 5.73 26.66 -24.49
C ILE A 108 6.70 27.85 -24.38
N LEU A 109 8.00 27.62 -24.16
CA LEU A 109 9.02 28.66 -24.36
C LEU A 109 9.63 28.48 -25.76
N PRO A 110 9.17 29.21 -26.80
CA PRO A 110 9.96 29.36 -28.00
C PRO A 110 11.25 30.06 -27.54
N ARG A 111 12.38 29.34 -27.59
CA ARG A 111 13.70 29.99 -27.54
C ARG A 111 13.60 31.22 -28.44
N PRO A 112 13.90 32.45 -27.96
CA PRO A 112 14.21 33.51 -28.90
C PRO A 112 15.44 33.02 -29.64
N ARG A 113 15.23 32.49 -30.85
CA ARG A 113 16.32 32.42 -31.82
C ARG A 113 16.71 33.87 -31.99
N LEU A 114 17.85 34.24 -31.43
CA LEU A 114 18.55 35.45 -31.79
C LEU A 114 18.78 35.36 -33.30
N ARG A 115 17.81 35.93 -34.03
CA ARG A 115 17.85 36.13 -35.46
C ARG A 115 18.62 37.42 -35.61
N ASP A 116 19.95 37.33 -35.52
CA ASP A 116 20.78 38.42 -36.01
C ASP A 116 20.61 38.43 -37.53
N VAL A 117 19.82 39.42 -37.90
CA VAL A 117 19.39 39.82 -39.22
C VAL A 117 20.63 40.08 -40.08
N SER A 118 20.76 39.31 -41.15
CA SER A 118 21.53 39.67 -42.33
C SER A 118 20.73 40.69 -43.15
N THR A 119 21.18 41.96 -43.22
CA THR A 119 20.83 42.90 -44.30
C THR A 119 21.78 44.11 -44.32
N PRO A 120 21.92 44.85 -45.44
CA PRO A 120 22.64 44.52 -46.66
C PRO A 120 23.74 45.57 -46.98
N GLU A 121 24.54 45.26 -48.01
CA GLU A 121 25.56 46.11 -48.63
C GLU A 121 25.03 47.46 -49.13
N ALA A 122 25.85 48.53 -49.03
CA ALA A 122 26.02 49.51 -50.12
C ALA A 122 27.24 50.43 -49.89
N HIS A 123 28.18 50.32 -50.83
CA HIS A 123 29.00 51.39 -51.42
C HIS A 123 29.91 52.26 -50.52
N ASN A 124 31.22 52.17 -50.76
CA ASN A 124 31.96 53.33 -51.28
C ASN A 124 33.28 52.92 -51.99
N SER A 125 33.27 53.16 -53.30
CA SER A 125 34.38 53.60 -54.16
C SER A 125 35.74 52.89 -54.13
N SER A 126 35.97 52.09 -55.18
CA SER A 126 37.29 51.95 -55.83
C SER A 126 37.51 53.15 -56.78
N PRO A 127 38.76 53.55 -57.03
CA PRO A 127 39.27 53.27 -58.38
C PRO A 127 40.78 52.90 -58.45
N SER A 128 41.04 51.85 -59.25
CA SER A 128 42.09 51.72 -60.28
C SER A 128 43.60 51.99 -60.01
N ASN A 129 44.38 50.90 -60.13
CA ASN A 129 45.56 50.66 -61.00
C ASN A 129 46.91 51.44 -60.91
N LEU A 130 48.00 50.62 -60.82
CA LEU A 130 49.41 50.71 -61.33
C LEU A 130 50.48 51.58 -60.59
N PRO A 131 51.82 51.27 -60.69
CA PRO A 131 52.51 50.08 -61.23
C PRO A 131 53.60 49.44 -60.32
N LYS A 132 54.02 48.25 -60.78
CA LYS A 132 55.16 47.40 -60.37
C LYS A 132 56.49 48.19 -60.28
N ARG A 133 57.26 48.01 -59.20
CA ARG A 133 58.63 48.54 -59.06
C ARG A 133 59.59 47.47 -58.54
N ARG A 134 60.63 47.26 -59.35
CA ARG A 134 61.90 46.54 -59.17
C ARG A 134 61.90 45.05 -59.50
#